data_AF-A0A2U2HG11-F1
#
_entry.id   AF-A0A2U2HG11-F1
#
_cell.length_a   1.000
_cell.length_b   1.000
_cell.length_c   1.000
_cell.angle_alpha   90.00
_cell.angle_beta   90.00
_cell.angle_gamma   90.00
#
_symmetry.space_group_name_H-M   'P 1'
#
loop_
_entity.id
_entity.type
_entity.pdbx_description
1 polymer ?
#
loop_
_entity_poly.entity_id
_entity_poly.type
_entity_poly.pdbx_seq_one_letter_code
_entity_poly.pdbx_strand_id
1 'polypeptide(L)'
;MDSLRRAEETALDAKLEKVLQEALTDGPAAPMTMEESIRAGNAAMKQGRENAAKTLLDRITRNELITEEEFAKRLGVSCMWIAGALADGRLFYFLGPDEVKYFAAFYGDTTLDRRALESHQKRHRRGSNLVRNRPTLKC
;
A
#
# COMPACT_ATOMS: atom_id res chain seq x y z
N MET A 1 -36.13 -30.63 -24.78
CA MET A 1 -35.38 -29.35 -24.75
C MET A 1 -34.21 -29.43 -23.76
N ASP A 2 -34.38 -30.02 -22.57
CA ASP A 2 -33.30 -30.08 -21.55
C ASP A 2 -32.17 -31.08 -21.82
N SER A 3 -32.39 -32.12 -22.64
CA SER A 3 -31.37 -33.12 -22.97
C SER A 3 -30.27 -32.59 -23.90
N LEU A 4 -30.61 -31.66 -24.79
CA LEU A 4 -29.65 -31.01 -25.70
C LEU A 4 -28.74 -30.04 -24.96
N ARG A 5 -29.28 -29.27 -24.00
CA ARG A 5 -28.49 -28.36 -23.16
C ARG A 5 -27.47 -29.09 -22.29
N ARG A 6 -27.84 -30.20 -21.66
CA ARG A 6 -26.90 -31.01 -20.87
C ARG A 6 -25.79 -31.62 -21.73
N ALA A 7 -26.10 -32.03 -22.96
CA ALA A 7 -25.09 -32.54 -23.89
C ALA A 7 -24.09 -31.45 -24.30
N GLU A 8 -24.56 -30.22 -24.54
CA GLU A 8 -23.70 -29.06 -24.84
C GLU A 8 -22.82 -28.66 -23.65
N GLU A 9 -23.36 -28.68 -22.43
CA GLU A 9 -22.61 -28.40 -21.19
C GLU A 9 -21.49 -29.42 -20.98
N THR A 10 -21.78 -30.73 -21.10
CA THR A 10 -20.75 -31.77 -20.97
C THR A 10 -19.67 -31.69 -22.06
N ALA A 11 -20.02 -31.24 -23.27
CA ALA A 11 -19.05 -31.06 -24.34
C ALA A 11 -18.17 -29.82 -24.14
N LEU A 12 -18.69 -28.77 -23.49
CA LEU A 12 -17.94 -27.59 -23.09
C LEU A 12 -16.96 -27.90 -21.96
N ASP A 13 -17.41 -28.65 -20.94
CA ASP A 13 -16.57 -29.06 -19.83
C ASP A 13 -15.41 -29.95 -20.31
N ALA A 14 -15.68 -30.93 -21.18
CA ALA A 14 -14.64 -31.77 -21.76
C ALA A 14 -13.63 -31.00 -22.62
N LYS A 15 -14.07 -29.93 -23.30
CA LYS A 15 -13.16 -29.03 -24.04
C LYS A 15 -12.32 -28.17 -23.10
N LEU A 16 -12.91 -27.66 -22.03
CA LEU A 16 -12.20 -26.87 -21.03
C LEU A 16 -11.13 -27.69 -20.32
N GLU A 17 -11.46 -28.93 -19.95
CA GLU A 17 -10.53 -29.86 -19.30
C GLU A 17 -9.34 -30.19 -20.21
N LYS A 18 -9.60 -30.40 -21.51
CA LYS A 18 -8.54 -30.61 -22.50
C LYS A 18 -7.61 -29.40 -22.66
N VAL A 19 -8.16 -28.19 -22.71
CA VAL A 19 -7.37 -26.94 -22.80
C VAL A 19 -6.54 -26.72 -21.54
N LEU A 20 -7.10 -27.00 -20.36
CA LEU A 20 -6.37 -26.90 -19.09
C LEU A 20 -5.24 -27.93 -19.03
N GLN A 21 -5.49 -29.15 -19.52
CA GLN A 21 -4.49 -30.21 -19.52
C GLN A 21 -3.35 -29.91 -20.50
N GLU A 22 -3.65 -29.42 -21.71
CA GLU A 22 -2.63 -28.94 -22.68
C GLU A 22 -1.83 -27.75 -22.12
N ALA A 23 -2.47 -26.82 -21.41
CA ALA A 23 -1.78 -25.71 -20.75
C ALA A 23 -0.85 -26.16 -19.61
N LEU A 24 -1.16 -27.28 -18.95
CA LEU A 24 -0.36 -27.85 -17.87
C LEU A 24 0.78 -28.75 -18.39
N THR A 25 0.61 -29.43 -19.52
CA THR A 25 1.61 -30.36 -20.07
C THR A 25 2.54 -29.73 -21.10
N ASP A 26 2.04 -28.83 -21.96
CA ASP A 26 2.79 -28.23 -23.08
C ASP A 26 3.05 -26.73 -22.90
N GLY A 27 2.59 -26.15 -21.78
CA GLY A 27 2.98 -24.80 -21.39
C GLY A 27 4.51 -24.75 -21.22
N PRO A 28 5.23 -23.81 -21.87
CA PRO A 28 6.65 -23.64 -21.61
C PRO A 28 6.83 -23.48 -20.11
N ALA A 29 7.73 -24.27 -19.51
CA ALA A 29 8.07 -24.13 -18.10
C ALA A 29 8.25 -22.64 -17.81
N ALA A 30 7.43 -22.09 -16.91
CA ALA A 30 7.52 -20.68 -16.56
C ALA A 30 9.00 -20.39 -16.26
N PRO A 31 9.65 -19.45 -16.97
CA PRO A 31 11.09 -19.32 -16.90
C PRO A 31 11.47 -19.12 -15.43
N MET A 32 12.18 -20.09 -14.86
CA MET A 32 12.77 -19.96 -13.53
C MET A 32 13.55 -18.65 -13.56
N THR A 33 13.15 -17.70 -12.72
CA THR A 33 13.61 -16.31 -12.76
C THR A 33 15.12 -16.27 -12.93
N MET A 34 15.58 -15.95 -14.15
CA MET A 34 17.01 -15.93 -14.43
C MET A 34 17.68 -14.91 -13.51
N GLU A 35 18.91 -15.17 -13.07
CA GLU A 35 19.67 -14.27 -12.17
C GLU A 35 19.71 -12.82 -12.70
N GLU A 36 19.70 -12.66 -14.03
CA GLU A 36 19.59 -11.37 -14.72
C GLU A 36 18.28 -10.65 -14.43
N SER A 37 17.15 -11.36 -14.38
CA SER A 37 15.84 -10.81 -14.02
C SER A 37 15.81 -10.36 -12.56
N ILE A 38 16.40 -11.14 -11.66
CA ILE A 38 16.54 -10.78 -10.24
C ILE A 38 17.41 -9.52 -10.10
N ARG A 39 18.54 -9.46 -10.82
CA ARG A 39 19.45 -8.31 -10.80
C ARG A 39 18.78 -7.05 -11.36
N ALA A 40 18.06 -7.16 -12.47
CA ALA A 40 17.30 -6.06 -13.06
C ALA A 40 16.18 -5.58 -12.12
N GLY A 41 15.44 -6.51 -11.51
CA GLY A 41 14.43 -6.18 -10.50
C GLY A 41 15.02 -5.45 -9.29
N ASN A 42 16.16 -5.92 -8.78
CA ASN A 42 16.86 -5.26 -7.68
C ASN A 42 17.34 -3.84 -8.03
N ALA A 43 17.87 -3.65 -9.25
CA ALA A 43 18.28 -2.33 -9.74
C ALA A 43 17.09 -1.37 -9.85
N ALA A 44 15.96 -1.83 -10.43
CA ALA A 44 14.74 -1.05 -10.52
C ALA A 44 14.17 -0.68 -9.13
N MET A 45 14.17 -1.62 -8.19
CA MET A 45 13.75 -1.37 -6.80
C MET A 45 14.66 -0.36 -6.10
N LYS A 46 15.98 -0.45 -6.31
CA LYS A 46 16.93 0.53 -5.77
C LYS A 46 16.67 1.93 -6.33
N GLN A 47 16.51 2.06 -7.64
CA GLN A 47 16.18 3.34 -8.28
C GLN A 47 14.83 3.89 -7.79
N GLY A 48 13.83 3.01 -7.62
CA GLY A 48 12.54 3.38 -7.05
C GLY A 48 12.67 3.94 -5.62
N ARG A 49 13.50 3.33 -4.78
CA ARG A 49 13.79 3.83 -3.42
C ARG A 49 14.47 5.19 -3.45
N GLU A 50 15.45 5.39 -4.32
CA GLU A 50 16.16 6.67 -4.46
C GLU A 50 15.20 7.80 -4.91
N ASN A 51 14.33 7.52 -5.88
CA ASN A 51 13.33 8.47 -6.35
C ASN A 51 12.28 8.79 -5.27
N ALA A 52 11.87 7.79 -4.48
CA ALA A 52 10.97 7.98 -3.36
C ALA A 52 11.61 8.86 -2.27
N ALA A 53 12.89 8.65 -1.95
CA ALA A 53 13.63 9.47 -1.00
C ALA A 53 13.75 10.93 -1.47
N LYS A 54 14.09 11.16 -2.74
CA LYS A 54 14.11 12.50 -3.34
C LYS A 54 12.75 13.18 -3.26
N THR A 55 11.69 12.46 -3.64
CA THR A 55 10.31 12.97 -3.58
C THR A 55 9.92 13.34 -2.15
N LEU A 56 10.30 12.53 -1.15
CA LEU A 56 10.04 12.81 0.25
C LEU A 56 10.75 14.08 0.70
N LEU A 57 12.03 14.24 0.33
CA LEU A 57 12.81 15.43 0.64
C LEU A 57 12.23 16.69 -0.01
N ASP A 58 11.80 16.61 -1.27
CA ASP A 58 11.13 17.72 -1.97
C ASP A 58 9.83 18.14 -1.25
N ARG A 59 9.06 17.18 -0.73
CA ARG A 59 7.84 17.48 0.04
C ARG A 59 8.13 18.12 1.40
N ILE A 60 9.20 17.67 2.07
CA ILE A 60 9.67 18.28 3.33
C ILE A 60 10.08 19.73 3.08
N THR A 61 10.91 19.98 2.04
CA THR A 61 11.40 21.34 1.72
C THR A 61 10.28 22.29 1.28
N ARG A 62 9.20 21.79 0.68
CA ARG A 62 8.00 22.56 0.33
C ARG A 62 7.03 22.78 1.50
N ASN A 63 7.35 22.32 2.71
CA ASN A 63 6.46 22.34 3.88
C ASN A 63 5.12 21.62 3.66
N GLU A 64 5.06 20.66 2.72
CA GLU A 64 3.89 19.78 2.54
C GLU A 64 3.83 18.73 3.67
N LEU A 65 4.97 18.48 4.31
CA LEU A 65 5.13 17.60 5.46
C LEU A 65 5.69 18.37 6.65
N ILE A 66 5.18 18.09 7.84
CA ILE A 66 5.56 18.72 9.10
C ILE A 66 5.97 17.66 10.12
N THR A 67 6.81 18.02 11.09
CA THR A 67 7.31 17.08 12.10
C THR A 67 6.21 16.69 13.11
N GLU A 68 6.42 15.62 13.89
CA GLU A 68 5.52 15.23 14.99
C GLU A 68 5.28 16.38 15.99
N GLU A 69 6.34 17.11 16.33
CA GLU A 69 6.28 18.25 17.25
C GLU A 69 5.47 19.42 16.68
N GLU A 70 5.71 19.77 15.42
CA GLU A 70 4.98 20.84 14.76
C GLU A 70 3.50 20.46 14.58
N PHE A 71 3.24 19.20 14.24
CA PHE A 71 1.89 18.66 14.13
C PHE A 71 1.15 18.73 15.47
N ALA A 72 1.78 18.30 16.57
CA ALA A 72 1.23 18.40 17.92
C ALA A 72 0.91 19.86 18.29
N LYS A 73 1.84 20.78 17.99
CA LYS A 73 1.70 22.22 18.26
C LYS A 73 0.55 22.85 17.48
N ARG A 74 0.44 22.60 16.16
CA ARG A 74 -0.62 23.17 15.32
C ARG A 74 -2.02 22.75 15.76
N LEU A 75 -2.14 21.53 16.27
CA LEU A 75 -3.41 20.95 16.69
C LEU A 75 -3.73 21.15 18.18
N GLY A 76 -2.76 21.61 18.97
CA GLY A 76 -2.90 21.68 20.42
C GLY A 76 -3.15 20.33 21.07
N VAL A 77 -2.56 19.25 20.52
CA VAL A 77 -2.74 17.88 21.02
C VAL A 77 -1.45 17.34 21.64
N SER A 78 -1.58 16.36 22.54
CA SER A 78 -0.43 15.68 23.13
C SER A 78 0.12 14.58 22.21
N CYS A 79 1.38 14.20 22.40
CA CYS A 79 1.99 13.06 21.70
C CYS A 79 1.23 11.74 21.94
N MET A 80 0.63 11.57 23.12
CA MET A 80 -0.22 10.41 23.41
C MET A 80 -1.45 10.34 22.51
N TRP A 81 -2.07 11.49 22.21
CA TRP A 81 -3.20 11.54 21.28
C TRP A 81 -2.76 11.11 19.87
N ILE A 82 -1.59 11.58 19.42
CA ILE A 82 -1.00 11.21 18.13
C ILE A 82 -0.76 9.69 18.08
N ALA A 83 -0.13 9.14 19.11
CA ALA A 83 0.11 7.70 19.22
C ALA A 83 -1.20 6.88 19.16
N GLY A 84 -2.25 7.32 19.85
CA GLY A 84 -3.58 6.71 19.78
C GLY A 84 -4.18 6.78 18.36
N ALA A 85 -4.12 7.95 17.73
CA ALA A 85 -4.61 8.12 16.36
C ALA A 85 -3.83 7.28 15.32
N LEU A 86 -2.53 7.07 15.53
CA LEU A 86 -1.72 6.14 14.73
C LEU A 86 -2.14 4.68 14.96
N ALA A 87 -2.34 4.27 16.21
CA ALA A 87 -2.79 2.91 16.55
C ALA A 87 -4.17 2.60 15.93
N ASP A 88 -5.08 3.57 15.97
CA ASP A 88 -6.40 3.47 15.36
C ASP A 88 -6.35 3.51 13.82
N GLY A 89 -5.23 3.96 13.24
CA GLY A 89 -5.06 4.19 11.80
C GLY A 89 -5.84 5.37 11.26
N ARG A 90 -6.06 6.39 12.10
CA ARG A 90 -6.64 7.70 11.73
C ARG A 90 -5.58 8.67 11.19
N LEU A 91 -4.31 8.39 11.48
CA LEU A 91 -3.17 9.14 10.98
C LEU A 91 -2.16 8.21 10.30
N PHE A 92 -1.39 8.81 9.39
CA PHE A 92 -0.24 8.18 8.75
C PHE A 92 0.93 9.15 8.81
N TYR A 93 2.12 8.58 8.88
CA TYR A 93 3.36 9.34 8.83
C TYR A 93 4.28 8.76 7.75
N PHE A 94 5.17 9.62 7.27
CA PHE A 94 6.33 9.25 6.48
C PHE A 94 7.53 9.23 7.42
N LEU A 95 8.38 8.22 7.29
CA LEU A 95 9.65 8.18 8.02
C LEU A 95 10.69 8.91 7.17
N GLY A 96 11.24 10.00 7.71
CA GLY A 96 12.28 10.78 7.07
C GLY A 96 13.66 10.09 7.12
N PRO A 97 14.68 10.69 6.48
CA PRO A 97 16.04 10.15 6.48
C PRO A 97 16.67 10.10 7.89
N ASP A 98 16.26 11.01 8.78
CA ASP A 98 16.77 11.10 10.16
C ASP A 98 15.94 10.26 11.16
N GLU A 99 15.17 9.28 10.67
CA GLU A 99 14.20 8.49 11.46
C GLU A 99 13.10 9.33 12.14
N VAL A 100 12.99 10.61 11.78
CA VAL A 100 11.94 11.53 12.26
C VAL A 100 10.62 11.22 11.54
N LYS A 101 9.51 11.26 12.29
CA LYS A 101 8.17 11.12 11.72
C LYS A 101 7.67 12.44 11.15
N TYR A 102 7.24 12.39 9.89
CA TYR A 102 6.65 13.49 9.16
C TYR A 102 5.17 13.22 8.86
N PHE A 103 4.32 14.19 9.14
CA PHE A 103 2.89 14.15 8.91
C PHE A 103 2.52 15.09 7.77
N ALA A 104 1.49 14.77 7.00
CA ALA A 104 1.03 15.70 5.98
C ALA A 104 0.48 16.97 6.61
N ALA A 105 0.92 18.13 6.12
CA ALA A 105 0.59 19.43 6.72
C ALA A 105 -0.93 19.70 6.79
N PHE A 106 -1.69 19.19 5.82
CA PHE A 106 -3.15 19.33 5.79
C PHE A 106 -3.85 18.65 6.97
N TYR A 107 -3.25 17.65 7.65
CA TYR A 107 -3.84 17.08 8.86
C TYR A 107 -3.85 18.07 10.05
N GLY A 108 -2.95 19.05 9.99
CA GLY A 108 -2.82 20.14 10.96
C GLY A 108 -3.67 21.36 10.62
N ASP A 109 -4.35 21.36 9.47
CA ASP A 109 -5.22 22.46 9.06
C ASP A 109 -6.58 22.34 9.78
N THR A 110 -6.87 23.31 10.64
CA THR A 110 -8.12 23.37 11.42
C THR A 110 -9.32 23.80 10.59
N THR A 111 -9.11 24.30 9.37
CA THR A 111 -10.19 24.69 8.45
C THR A 111 -10.79 23.50 7.72
N LEU A 112 -10.10 22.36 7.69
CA LEU A 112 -10.56 21.13 7.04
C LEU A 112 -11.41 20.28 7.98
N ASP A 113 -12.51 19.72 7.45
CA ASP A 113 -13.32 18.76 8.19
C ASP A 113 -12.59 17.42 8.36
N ARG A 114 -12.10 17.20 9.57
CA ARG A 114 -11.42 15.95 9.96
C ARG A 114 -12.28 14.71 9.83
N ARG A 115 -13.60 14.80 10.05
CA ARG A 115 -14.48 13.62 9.96
C ARG A 115 -14.55 13.10 8.54
N ALA A 116 -14.52 14.01 7.55
CA ALA A 116 -14.45 13.67 6.14
C ALA A 116 -13.12 12.96 5.80
N LEU A 117 -11.99 13.46 6.32
CA LEU A 117 -10.67 12.85 6.12
C LEU A 117 -10.59 11.44 6.72
N GLU A 118 -11.04 11.23 7.95
CA GLU A 118 -11.05 9.93 8.61
C GLU A 118 -11.98 8.92 7.90
N SER A 119 -13.10 9.39 7.35
CA SER A 119 -14.05 8.55 6.62
C SER A 119 -13.47 8.03 5.30
N HIS A 120 -12.72 8.87 4.58
CA HIS A 120 -12.03 8.47 3.35
C HIS A 120 -10.94 7.42 3.65
N GLN A 121 -10.21 7.57 4.75
CA GLN A 121 -9.17 6.63 5.18
C GLN A 121 -9.75 5.26 5.56
N LYS A 122 -10.87 5.21 6.29
CA LYS A 122 -11.54 3.95 6.66
C LYS A 122 -11.96 3.14 5.44
N ARG A 123 -12.31 3.80 4.33
CA ARG A 123 -12.70 3.14 3.08
C ARG A 123 -11.51 2.44 2.40
N HIS A 124 -10.31 3.01 2.46
CA HIS A 124 -9.09 2.36 1.94
C HIS A 124 -8.65 1.13 2.77
N ARG A 125 -8.99 1.06 4.06
CA ARG A 125 -8.71 -0.12 4.90
C ARG A 125 -9.51 -1.37 4.53
N ARG A 126 -10.68 -1.23 3.88
CA ARG A 126 -11.48 -2.40 3.48
C ARG A 126 -11.01 -3.08 2.20
N GLY A 127 -10.06 -2.48 1.47
CA GLY A 127 -9.58 -3.01 0.18
C GLY A 127 -8.07 -3.12 0.04
N SER A 128 -7.27 -2.70 1.03
CA SER A 128 -5.80 -2.76 0.95
C SER A 128 -5.21 -3.76 1.95
N ASN A 129 -4.46 -4.73 1.43
CA ASN A 129 -3.49 -5.53 2.18
C ASN A 129 -2.29 -4.66 2.60
N LEU A 130 -2.54 -3.56 3.31
CA LEU A 130 -1.47 -2.71 3.82
C LEU A 130 -0.80 -3.44 5.00
N VAL A 131 0.50 -3.71 4.85
CA VAL A 131 1.35 -4.32 5.87
C VAL A 131 1.17 -3.58 7.19
N ARG A 132 0.73 -4.31 8.22
CA ARG A 132 0.56 -3.79 9.57
C ARG A 132 1.93 -3.50 10.15
N ASN A 133 2.41 -2.26 10.04
CA ASN A 133 3.52 -1.79 10.87
C ASN A 133 3.02 -1.78 12.32
N ARG A 134 3.32 -2.85 13.07
CA ARG A 134 3.16 -2.86 14.53
C ARG A 134 4.21 -1.90 15.09
N PRO A 135 3.83 -0.81 15.78
CA PRO A 135 4.80 0.03 16.45
C PRO A 135 5.46 -0.79 17.56
N THR A 136 6.78 -0.99 17.46
CA THR A 136 7.58 -1.39 18.62
C THR A 136 7.71 -0.16 19.51
N LEU A 137 6.91 -0.11 20.58
CA LEU A 137 7.10 0.83 21.67
C LEU A 137 8.47 0.53 22.31
N LYS A 138 9.44 1.43 22.10
CA LYS A 138 10.55 1.60 23.04
C LYS A 138 10.31 2.94 23.73
N CYS A 139 10.00 2.86 25.02
CA CYS A 139 10.05 3.98 25.95
C CYS A 139 11.49 4.47 26.11
#